data_AF-A0A316V4Y3-F1
#
_entry.id   AF-A0A316V4Y3-F1
#
_cell.length_a   1.000
_cell.length_b   1.000
_cell.length_c   1.000
_cell.angle_alpha   90.00
_cell.angle_beta   90.00
_cell.angle_gamma   90.00
#
_symmetry.space_group_name_H-M   'P 1'
#
loop_
_entity.id
_entity.type
_entity.pdbx_description
1 polymer ?
#
loop_
_entity_poly.entity_id
_entity_poly.type
_entity_poly.pdbx_seq_one_letter_code
_entity_poly.pdbx_strand_id
1 'polypeptide(L)'
;EQRSAHRREKRTIEREATTRCFACREFGHAAKDCPKEKEQQQRSNELNGGVVCCYRCGSTEHSLAKCRKPSPKTGSELPFAHCFICQKRGHLASKCAENKGRGIYPDGGCCKLCNSVDHLAKNCPLNEAQRSGGSTAASTASIGLSDMHNMRTGADEDDFHAFSRKR
;
A
#
# COMPACT_ATOMS: atom_id res chain seq x y z
N GLU A 1 -27.44 -7.32 21.95
CA GLU A 1 -25.97 -7.58 21.96
C GLU A 1 -25.52 -8.58 20.90
N GLN A 2 -26.17 -9.75 20.77
CA GLN A 2 -25.78 -10.82 19.83
C GLN A 2 -25.69 -10.36 18.34
N ARG A 3 -26.62 -9.53 17.85
CA ARG A 3 -26.55 -8.96 16.48
C ARG A 3 -25.32 -8.06 16.26
N SER A 4 -24.87 -7.36 17.30
CA SER A 4 -23.66 -6.53 17.22
C SER A 4 -22.39 -7.38 17.23
N ALA A 5 -22.36 -8.46 18.00
CA ALA A 5 -21.25 -9.40 18.01
C ALA A 5 -21.09 -10.08 16.64
N HIS A 6 -22.19 -10.57 16.05
CA HIS A 6 -22.19 -11.19 14.73
C HIS A 6 -21.68 -10.25 13.62
N ARG A 7 -22.08 -8.97 13.64
CA ARG A 7 -21.55 -7.98 12.69
C ARG A 7 -20.04 -7.73 12.84
N ARG A 8 -19.52 -7.74 14.07
CA ARG A 8 -18.08 -7.59 14.33
C ARG A 8 -17.30 -8.79 13.78
N GLU A 9 -17.79 -10.00 14.06
CA GLU A 9 -17.22 -11.25 13.59
C GLU A 9 -17.25 -11.37 12.06
N LYS A 10 -18.35 -10.99 11.41
CA LYS A 10 -18.41 -10.94 9.94
C LYS A 10 -17.33 -10.03 9.35
N ARG A 11 -17.14 -8.84 9.93
CA ARG A 11 -16.11 -7.87 9.49
C ARG A 11 -14.69 -8.39 9.73
N THR A 12 -14.44 -9.14 10.80
CA THR A 12 -13.11 -9.74 11.03
C THR A 12 -12.84 -10.87 10.05
N ILE A 13 -13.81 -11.76 9.81
CA ILE A 13 -13.69 -12.86 8.84
C ILE A 13 -13.47 -12.31 7.42
N GLU A 14 -14.23 -11.29 6.99
CA GLU A 14 -14.06 -10.66 5.68
C GLU A 14 -12.69 -9.97 5.55
N ARG A 15 -12.22 -9.33 6.62
CA ARG A 15 -10.89 -8.72 6.64
C ARG A 15 -9.81 -9.79 6.54
N GLU A 16 -9.89 -10.86 7.31
CA GLU A 16 -8.92 -11.96 7.28
C GLU A 16 -8.90 -12.65 5.92
N ALA A 17 -10.07 -12.92 5.33
CA ALA A 17 -10.21 -13.52 4.02
C ALA A 17 -9.59 -12.67 2.89
N THR A 18 -9.65 -11.34 2.99
CA THR A 18 -9.04 -10.42 2.01
C THR A 18 -7.62 -10.00 2.38
N THR A 19 -7.15 -10.33 3.58
CA THR A 19 -5.79 -10.02 4.02
C THR A 19 -4.81 -10.93 3.31
N ARG A 20 -3.88 -10.31 2.57
CA ARG A 20 -2.76 -10.99 1.96
C ARG A 20 -1.60 -11.05 2.94
N CYS A 21 -1.06 -12.24 3.15
CA CYS A 21 0.15 -12.44 3.92
C CYS A 21 1.38 -11.82 3.23
N PHE A 22 2.13 -10.98 3.92
CA PHE A 22 3.34 -10.36 3.38
C PHE A 22 4.53 -11.34 3.24
N ALA A 23 4.49 -12.50 3.91
CA ALA A 23 5.53 -13.52 3.82
C ALA A 23 5.29 -14.50 2.65
N CYS A 24 4.09 -15.11 2.57
CA CYS A 24 3.79 -16.14 1.55
C CYS A 24 2.90 -15.66 0.39
N ARG A 25 2.29 -14.47 0.47
CA ARG A 25 1.36 -13.88 -0.51
C ARG A 25 0.03 -14.60 -0.70
N GLU A 26 -0.26 -15.58 0.14
CA GLU A 26 -1.57 -16.21 0.19
C GLU A 26 -2.56 -15.36 0.98
N PHE A 27 -3.84 -15.53 0.70
CA PHE A 27 -4.93 -14.84 1.39
C PHE A 27 -5.40 -15.63 2.61
N GLY A 28 -6.12 -14.97 3.53
CA GLY A 28 -6.74 -15.62 4.68
C GLY A 28 -5.98 -15.50 6.00
N HIS A 29 -4.79 -14.88 6.02
CA HIS A 29 -4.01 -14.71 7.24
C HIS A 29 -3.03 -13.52 7.16
N ALA A 30 -2.67 -12.98 8.33
CA ALA A 30 -1.64 -11.95 8.45
C ALA A 30 -0.24 -12.56 8.43
N ALA A 31 0.79 -11.76 8.16
CA ALA A 31 2.18 -12.24 8.14
C ALA A 31 2.65 -12.89 9.45
N LYS A 32 2.06 -12.50 10.59
CA LYS A 32 2.34 -13.05 11.92
C LYS A 32 1.74 -14.44 12.16
N ASP A 33 0.67 -14.76 11.44
CA ASP A 33 -0.07 -16.01 11.58
C ASP A 33 0.21 -16.91 10.36
N CYS A 34 1.33 -16.69 9.67
CA CYS A 34 1.64 -17.41 8.46
C CYS A 34 2.09 -18.83 8.79
N PRO A 35 1.38 -19.87 8.34
CA PRO A 35 1.77 -21.26 8.60
C PRO A 35 3.11 -21.62 7.95
N LYS A 36 3.54 -20.83 6.95
CA LYS A 36 4.81 -20.99 6.21
C LYS A 36 5.94 -20.11 6.76
N GLU A 37 5.76 -19.50 7.94
CA GLU A 37 6.76 -18.60 8.54
C GLU A 37 8.17 -19.21 8.52
N LYS A 38 8.32 -20.48 8.90
CA LYS A 38 9.64 -21.12 9.03
C LYS A 38 10.34 -21.39 7.69
N GLU A 39 9.62 -21.83 6.64
CA GLU A 39 10.21 -22.06 5.31
C GLU A 39 10.60 -20.76 4.61
N GLN A 40 9.79 -19.70 4.77
CA GLN A 40 10.11 -18.39 4.20
C GLN A 40 11.17 -17.66 5.03
N GLN A 41 11.18 -17.83 6.35
CA GLN A 41 12.24 -17.33 7.21
C GLN A 41 13.56 -17.96 6.80
N GLN A 42 13.67 -19.28 6.57
CA GLN A 42 14.92 -19.86 6.06
C GLN A 42 15.36 -19.28 4.71
N ARG A 43 14.43 -19.10 3.74
CA ARG A 43 14.74 -18.44 2.45
C ARG A 43 15.13 -16.96 2.58
N SER A 44 14.56 -16.23 3.52
CA SER A 44 14.91 -14.83 3.79
C SER A 44 16.14 -14.69 4.70
N ASN A 45 16.40 -15.67 5.56
CA ASN A 45 17.49 -15.71 6.54
C ASN A 45 18.82 -16.11 5.90
N GLU A 46 18.78 -16.93 4.85
CA GLU A 46 19.95 -17.20 4.01
C GLU A 46 20.34 -16.02 3.11
N LEU A 47 19.44 -15.03 2.94
CA LEU A 47 19.61 -13.93 1.98
C LEU A 47 19.60 -12.52 2.60
N ASN A 48 19.17 -12.34 3.86
CA ASN A 48 19.27 -11.20 4.78
C ASN A 48 18.12 -11.33 5.82
N GLY A 49 18.34 -12.08 6.91
CA GLY A 49 17.31 -12.49 7.88
C GLY A 49 16.56 -11.38 8.59
N GLY A 50 15.58 -10.78 7.91
CA GLY A 50 14.75 -9.70 8.44
C GLY A 50 15.53 -8.43 8.80
N VAL A 51 16.85 -8.42 8.65
CA VAL A 51 17.69 -7.26 8.94
C VAL A 51 17.62 -6.30 7.75
N VAL A 52 17.21 -5.07 8.02
CA VAL A 52 17.18 -3.99 7.04
C VAL A 52 18.61 -3.68 6.62
N CYS A 53 19.10 -4.37 5.58
CA CYS A 53 20.39 -4.06 4.98
C CYS A 53 20.25 -2.94 3.95
N CYS A 54 21.33 -2.18 3.79
CA CYS A 54 21.47 -1.20 2.74
C CYS A 54 21.53 -1.92 1.39
N TYR A 55 20.52 -1.73 0.54
CA TYR A 55 20.47 -2.40 -0.77
C TYR A 55 21.61 -2.01 -1.74
N ARG A 56 22.41 -0.99 -1.40
CA ARG A 56 23.58 -0.55 -2.16
C ARG A 56 24.89 -1.17 -1.67
N CYS A 57 25.06 -1.40 -0.37
CA CYS A 57 26.34 -1.84 0.20
C CYS A 57 26.28 -3.08 1.10
N GLY A 58 25.10 -3.62 1.36
CA GLY A 58 24.88 -4.80 2.21
C GLY A 58 25.02 -4.57 3.72
N SER A 59 25.36 -3.36 4.15
CA SER A 59 25.50 -3.05 5.59
C SER A 59 24.14 -2.99 6.29
N THR A 60 24.04 -3.56 7.48
CA THR A 60 22.84 -3.54 8.34
C THR A 60 22.71 -2.25 9.18
N GLU A 61 23.74 -1.41 9.19
CA GLU A 61 23.83 -0.22 10.05
C GLU A 61 23.04 0.98 9.52
N HIS A 62 22.65 0.96 8.24
CA HIS A 62 21.97 2.09 7.61
C HIS A 62 21.06 1.67 6.45
N SER A 63 20.05 2.50 6.19
CA SER A 63 19.21 2.39 5.00
C SER A 63 19.86 3.07 3.79
N LEU A 64 19.32 2.80 2.59
CA LEU A 64 19.80 3.40 1.32
C LEU A 64 19.99 4.92 1.37
N ALA A 65 19.09 5.65 2.03
CA ALA A 65 19.13 7.12 2.09
C ALA A 65 20.37 7.67 2.84
N LYS A 66 20.90 6.90 3.80
CA LYS A 66 22.06 7.30 4.62
C LYS A 66 23.34 6.58 4.18
N CYS A 67 23.32 5.92 3.02
CA CYS A 67 24.48 5.22 2.51
C CYS A 67 25.53 6.20 1.98
N ARG A 68 26.67 6.25 2.67
CA ARG A 68 27.82 7.09 2.29
C ARG A 68 28.60 6.54 1.09
N LYS A 69 28.39 5.26 0.71
CA LYS A 69 29.07 4.65 -0.43
C LYS A 69 28.47 5.17 -1.75
N PRO A 70 29.31 5.53 -2.73
CA PRO A 70 28.84 5.96 -4.05
C PRO A 70 28.08 4.84 -4.75
N SER A 71 27.18 5.22 -5.66
CA SER A 71 26.50 4.24 -6.53
C SER A 71 27.56 3.46 -7.33
N PRO A 72 27.45 2.13 -7.45
CA PRO A 72 28.35 1.37 -8.30
C PRO A 72 28.27 1.91 -9.74
N LYS A 73 29.43 2.17 -10.36
CA LYS A 73 29.54 2.71 -11.73
C LYS A 73 29.29 1.66 -12.82
N THR A 74 29.32 0.38 -12.45
CA THR A 74 29.16 -0.76 -13.36
C THR A 74 28.18 -1.74 -12.74
N GLY A 75 27.12 -2.08 -13.46
CA GLY A 75 26.10 -3.03 -13.04
C GLY A 75 24.84 -2.40 -12.47
N SER A 76 24.04 -3.23 -11.79
CA SER A 76 22.76 -2.82 -11.24
C SER A 76 22.95 -1.83 -10.08
N GLU A 77 22.23 -0.69 -10.10
CA GLU A 77 22.31 0.38 -9.08
C GLU A 77 22.19 -0.14 -7.62
N LEU A 78 21.49 -1.27 -7.43
CA LEU A 78 21.17 -1.86 -6.13
C LEU A 78 21.47 -3.36 -6.11
N PRO A 79 22.75 -3.77 -6.04
CA PRO A 79 23.15 -5.19 -6.14
C PRO A 79 22.57 -6.06 -5.02
N PHE A 80 22.31 -5.50 -3.84
CA PHE A 80 21.74 -6.21 -2.71
C PHE A 80 20.20 -6.07 -2.63
N ALA A 81 19.57 -5.31 -3.53
CA ALA A 81 18.11 -5.28 -3.62
C ALA A 81 17.60 -6.61 -4.15
N HIS A 82 16.57 -7.14 -3.50
CA HIS A 82 15.84 -8.31 -3.96
C HIS A 82 14.49 -7.86 -4.55
N CYS A 83 14.22 -8.25 -5.79
CA CYS A 83 12.96 -7.91 -6.42
C CYS A 83 11.84 -8.76 -5.82
N PHE A 84 10.83 -8.10 -5.29
CA PHE A 84 9.66 -8.78 -4.74
C PHE A 84 8.85 -9.52 -5.82
N ILE A 85 8.95 -9.18 -7.10
CA ILE A 85 8.11 -9.81 -8.14
C ILE A 85 8.80 -11.05 -8.71
N CYS A 86 10.02 -10.89 -9.23
CA CYS A 86 10.77 -11.97 -9.88
C CYS A 86 11.77 -12.71 -8.98
N GLN A 87 11.93 -12.28 -7.72
CA GLN A 87 12.86 -12.87 -6.74
C GLN A 87 14.33 -12.85 -7.18
N LYS A 88 14.69 -12.02 -8.17
CA LYS A 88 16.07 -11.82 -8.63
C LYS A 88 16.70 -10.65 -7.88
N ARG A 89 18.02 -10.68 -7.73
CA ARG A 89 18.80 -9.59 -7.13
C ARG A 89 19.16 -8.51 -8.15
N GLY A 90 19.45 -7.30 -7.68
CA GLY A 90 19.94 -6.18 -8.50
C GLY A 90 18.92 -5.06 -8.77
N HIS A 91 17.63 -5.29 -8.54
CA HIS A 91 16.60 -4.28 -8.82
C HIS A 91 15.43 -4.34 -7.85
N LEU A 92 14.70 -3.23 -7.77
CA LEU A 92 13.44 -3.13 -7.04
C LEU A 92 12.27 -3.54 -7.95
N ALA A 93 11.15 -3.93 -7.35
CA ALA A 93 9.91 -4.28 -8.08
C ALA A 93 9.48 -3.22 -9.10
N SER A 94 9.73 -1.93 -8.81
CA SER A 94 9.41 -0.80 -9.68
C SER A 94 10.20 -0.79 -11.00
N LYS A 95 11.46 -1.26 -11.00
CA LYS A 95 12.32 -1.33 -12.18
C LYS A 95 12.44 -2.77 -12.72
N CYS A 96 11.50 -3.65 -12.36
CA CYS A 96 11.55 -5.05 -12.75
C CYS A 96 11.11 -5.23 -14.21
N ALA A 97 11.97 -5.86 -15.03
CA ALA A 97 11.67 -6.18 -16.41
C ALA A 97 10.55 -7.24 -16.59
N GLU A 98 10.21 -7.98 -15.54
CA GLU A 98 9.07 -8.91 -15.56
C GLU A 98 7.74 -8.22 -15.20
N ASN A 99 7.79 -7.03 -14.59
CA ASN A 99 6.61 -6.25 -14.23
C ASN A 99 6.22 -5.21 -15.30
N LYS A 100 6.38 -5.57 -16.58
CA LYS A 100 6.12 -4.66 -17.72
C LYS A 100 4.70 -4.12 -17.64
N GLY A 101 4.58 -2.82 -17.35
CA GLY A 101 3.33 -2.07 -17.39
C GLY A 101 2.58 -1.90 -16.07
N ARG A 102 2.98 -2.56 -14.97
CA ARG A 102 2.31 -2.38 -13.66
C ARG A 102 3.05 -1.45 -12.70
N GLY A 103 4.27 -1.03 -13.06
CA GLY A 103 5.04 -0.01 -12.34
C GLY A 103 5.23 -0.34 -10.85
N ILE A 104 4.85 0.58 -9.96
CA ILE A 104 4.91 0.37 -8.51
C ILE A 104 3.85 -0.62 -8.00
N TYR A 105 2.82 -0.93 -8.79
CA TYR A 105 1.65 -1.71 -8.37
C TYR A 105 1.81 -3.20 -8.72
N PRO A 106 2.08 -4.10 -7.75
CA PRO A 106 2.34 -5.51 -8.08
C PRO A 106 1.13 -6.24 -8.68
N ASP A 107 -0.07 -5.88 -8.24
CA ASP A 107 -1.35 -6.45 -8.70
C ASP A 107 -1.96 -5.71 -9.89
N GLY A 108 -1.24 -4.72 -10.44
CA GLY A 108 -1.81 -3.77 -11.38
C GLY A 108 -2.58 -2.64 -10.71
N GLY A 109 -2.79 -1.58 -11.48
CA GLY A 109 -3.40 -0.35 -11.00
C GLY A 109 -2.61 0.88 -11.44
N CYS A 110 -3.19 2.04 -11.20
CA CYS A 110 -2.58 3.32 -11.49
C CYS A 110 -2.99 4.34 -10.42
N CYS A 111 -2.29 5.47 -10.41
CA CYS A 111 -2.67 6.62 -9.61
C CYS A 111 -4.09 7.08 -10.01
N LYS A 112 -5.01 7.17 -9.04
CA LYS A 112 -6.41 7.58 -9.30
C LYS A 112 -6.57 9.04 -9.76
N LEU A 113 -5.52 9.86 -9.68
CA LEU A 113 -5.56 11.28 -10.05
C LEU A 113 -5.03 11.53 -11.46
N CYS A 114 -3.98 10.82 -11.87
CA CYS A 114 -3.29 11.05 -13.15
C CYS A 114 -3.10 9.79 -14.00
N ASN A 115 -3.61 8.64 -13.55
CA ASN A 115 -3.50 7.34 -14.21
C ASN A 115 -2.07 6.84 -14.50
N SER A 116 -1.04 7.42 -13.88
CA SER A 116 0.34 6.92 -13.98
C SER A 116 0.57 5.70 -13.09
N VAL A 117 1.47 4.80 -13.50
CA VAL A 117 1.89 3.62 -12.75
C VAL A 117 3.20 3.83 -11.96
N ASP A 118 3.82 5.00 -12.10
CA ASP A 118 5.17 5.28 -11.61
C ASP A 118 5.21 5.82 -10.18
N HIS A 119 4.06 6.21 -9.63
CA HIS A 119 3.97 6.74 -8.27
C HIS A 119 2.67 6.29 -7.60
N LEU A 120 2.71 6.24 -6.27
CA LEU A 120 1.53 6.06 -5.46
C LEU A 120 0.72 7.36 -5.44
N ALA A 121 -0.62 7.29 -5.36
CA ALA A 121 -1.48 8.48 -5.36
C ALA A 121 -1.12 9.52 -4.28
N LYS A 122 -0.51 9.09 -3.17
CA LYS A 122 0.00 9.99 -2.12
C LYS A 122 1.09 10.93 -2.63
N ASN A 123 1.95 10.44 -3.51
CA ASN A 123 3.08 11.17 -4.10
C ASN A 123 2.76 11.67 -5.51
N CYS A 124 1.47 11.78 -5.85
CA CYS A 124 1.07 12.34 -7.14
C CYS A 124 1.31 13.86 -7.09
N PRO A 125 1.96 14.45 -8.11
CA PRO A 125 2.13 15.91 -8.16
C PRO A 125 0.79 16.66 -8.15
N LEU A 126 -0.27 16.07 -8.71
CA LEU A 126 -1.62 16.63 -8.66
C LEU A 126 -2.24 16.58 -7.25
N ASN A 127 -1.81 15.63 -6.41
CA ASN A 127 -2.25 15.55 -5.02
C ASN A 127 -1.60 16.64 -4.17
N GLU A 128 -0.33 16.97 -4.43
CA GLU A 128 0.36 18.04 -3.70
C GLU A 128 -0.32 19.40 -3.92
N ALA A 129 -0.76 19.68 -5.16
CA ALA A 129 -1.53 20.88 -5.49
C ALA A 129 -2.87 20.98 -4.72
N GLN A 130 -3.54 19.85 -4.45
CA GLN A 130 -4.78 19.83 -3.66
C GLN A 130 -4.53 19.93 -2.15
N ARG A 131 -3.36 19.50 -1.66
CA ARG A 131 -3.00 19.57 -0.24
C ARG A 131 -2.43 20.93 0.18
N SER A 132 -1.85 21.68 -0.75
CA SER A 132 -1.38 23.06 -0.53
C SER A 132 -2.47 24.12 -0.79
N GLY A 133 -3.56 23.76 -1.47
CA GLY A 133 -4.70 24.64 -1.80
C GLY A 133 -5.84 24.66 -0.76
N GLY A 134 -5.51 24.64 0.53
CA GLY A 134 -6.53 24.76 1.58
C GLY A 134 -7.19 26.14 1.61
N SER A 135 -8.43 26.20 1.12
CA SER A 135 -9.45 27.25 1.36
C SER A 135 -9.38 28.50 0.49
N THR A 136 -10.22 28.59 -0.54
CA THR A 136 -11.07 29.76 -0.85
C THR A 136 -12.04 29.40 -1.99
N ALA A 137 -13.20 30.07 -1.99
CA ALA A 137 -14.31 29.99 -2.95
C ALA A 137 -15.42 28.96 -2.65
N ALA A 138 -16.34 29.42 -1.81
CA ALA A 138 -17.75 29.06 -1.88
C ALA A 138 -18.26 29.11 -3.33
N SER A 139 -19.00 28.08 -3.74
CA SER A 139 -19.92 28.15 -4.88
C SER A 139 -21.29 27.75 -4.38
N THR A 140 -22.02 28.80 -4.00
CA THR A 140 -23.46 29.04 -4.19
C THR A 140 -24.35 27.84 -4.53
N ALA A 141 -25.39 27.71 -3.70
CA ALA A 141 -26.54 26.83 -3.82
C ALA A 141 -27.15 26.72 -5.22
N SER A 142 -27.55 25.50 -5.58
CA SER A 142 -28.67 25.23 -6.48
C SER A 142 -29.57 24.18 -5.84
N ILE A 143 -30.69 24.66 -5.31
CA ILE A 143 -31.86 23.89 -4.95
C ILE A 143 -32.38 23.22 -6.23
N GLY A 144 -32.55 21.90 -6.20
CA GLY A 144 -33.10 21.12 -7.30
C GLY A 144 -33.70 19.82 -6.78
N LEU A 145 -34.98 19.88 -6.42
CA LEU A 145 -35.84 18.77 -6.05
C LEU A 145 -36.42 18.13 -7.32
N SER A 146 -36.11 16.86 -7.60
CA SER A 146 -37.04 15.86 -8.19
C SER A 146 -36.29 14.59 -8.59
N ASP A 147 -36.45 13.50 -7.83
CA ASP A 147 -37.25 12.35 -8.29
C ASP A 147 -37.21 11.21 -7.27
N MET A 148 -38.41 10.87 -6.78
CA MET A 148 -38.63 9.74 -5.89
C MET A 148 -38.60 8.45 -6.70
N HIS A 149 -37.57 7.63 -6.52
CA HIS A 149 -37.71 6.19 -6.58
C HIS A 149 -36.80 5.54 -5.53
N ASN A 150 -37.39 4.64 -4.76
CA ASN A 150 -36.78 3.64 -3.87
C ASN A 150 -36.67 3.98 -2.37
N MET A 151 -37.78 3.75 -1.66
CA MET A 151 -37.82 3.55 -0.21
C MET A 151 -37.11 2.24 0.18
N ARG A 152 -35.88 2.37 0.70
CA ARG A 152 -35.29 1.57 1.81
C ARG A 152 -33.89 2.10 2.15
N THR A 153 -33.81 3.36 2.54
CA THR A 153 -32.62 3.93 3.20
C THR A 153 -32.51 3.32 4.60
N GLY A 154 -31.62 2.33 4.74
CA GLY A 154 -31.27 1.74 6.02
C GLY A 154 -30.52 2.73 6.91
N ALA A 155 -30.70 2.58 8.23
CA ALA A 155 -30.11 3.42 9.27
C ALA A 155 -28.59 3.19 9.50
N ASP A 156 -27.82 2.92 8.44
CA ASP A 156 -26.38 2.61 8.50
C ASP A 156 -25.54 3.40 7.48
N GLU A 157 -26.09 4.48 6.92
CA GLU A 157 -25.34 5.44 6.09
C GLU A 157 -25.07 6.70 6.94
N ASP A 158 -23.79 6.95 7.19
CA ASP A 158 -23.19 8.26 7.50
C ASP A 158 -23.49 8.94 8.84
N ASP A 159 -22.85 8.49 9.92
CA ASP A 159 -22.31 9.45 10.91
C ASP A 159 -21.07 8.93 11.66
N PHE A 160 -19.92 8.92 11.00
CA PHE A 160 -18.63 8.86 11.71
C PHE A 160 -17.52 9.47 10.87
N HIS A 161 -17.49 10.81 10.75
CA HIS A 161 -16.27 11.65 10.65
C HIS A 161 -16.62 13.14 10.50
N ALA A 162 -17.24 13.76 11.51
CA ALA A 162 -17.44 15.21 11.49
C ALA A 162 -17.33 15.97 12.82
N PHE A 163 -16.90 15.35 13.94
CA PHE A 163 -16.76 16.08 15.21
C PHE A 163 -15.46 15.77 15.98
N SER A 164 -14.33 16.06 15.35
CA SER A 164 -13.07 16.34 16.08
C SER A 164 -12.23 17.34 15.28
N ARG A 165 -12.69 18.59 15.26
CA ARG A 165 -11.86 19.81 15.10
C ARG A 165 -12.73 21.07 15.17
N LYS A 166 -13.16 21.43 16.38
CA LYS A 166 -13.33 22.84 16.78
C LYS A 166 -13.49 22.97 18.30
N ARG A 167 -12.37 23.13 18.99
CA ARG A 167 -11.99 24.31 19.77
C ARG A 167 -10.58 24.11 20.29
#